data_AF-A0A971SS08-F1
#
_entry.id   AF-A0A971SS08-F1
#
_cell.length_a   1.000
_cell.length_b   1.000
_cell.length_c   1.000
_cell.angle_alpha   90.00
_cell.angle_beta   90.00
_cell.angle_gamma   90.00
#
_symmetry.space_group_name_H-M   'P 1'
#
loop_
_entity.id
_entity.type
_entity.pdbx_description
1 polymer ?
#
loop_
_entity_poly.entity_id
_entity_poly.type
_entity_poly.pdbx_seq_one_letter_code
_entity_poly.pdbx_strand_id
1 'polypeptide(L)'
;YTVGLLHDLGKIVFMQRGYFIGGFEGPASLEDLASEERDSGISHAEMGAYIAERWNLPEAIVDGLMNHHLPSKARNMSLAVTVHIADVLAHCGRLDESKINTAAGKYLSESKATSISRETFSRTVENVTQRVKTILEA
;
A
#
# COMPACT_ATOMS: atom_id res chain seq x y z
N TYR A 1 -5.90 9.65 2.08
CA TYR A 1 -4.68 10.29 1.54
C TYR A 1 -3.48 10.01 2.43
N THR A 2 -3.47 10.42 3.71
CA THR A 2 -2.27 10.31 4.58
C THR A 2 -1.67 8.91 4.65
N VAL A 3 -2.50 7.87 4.79
CA VAL A 3 -2.03 6.47 4.78
C VAL A 3 -1.34 6.13 3.45
N GLY A 4 -1.91 6.51 2.31
CA GLY A 4 -1.28 6.29 1.00
C GLY A 4 0.07 7.00 0.84
N LEU A 5 0.24 8.20 1.42
CA LEU A 5 1.53 8.90 1.40
C LEU A 5 2.58 8.23 2.30
N LEU A 6 2.15 7.64 3.42
CA LEU A 6 3.04 7.14 4.48
C LEU A 6 3.18 5.60 4.51
N HIS A 7 2.45 4.86 3.68
CA HIS A 7 2.33 3.40 3.79
C HIS A 7 3.70 2.69 3.79
N ASP A 8 4.62 3.17 2.96
CA ASP A 8 5.96 2.62 2.79
C ASP A 8 7.06 3.35 3.59
N LEU A 9 6.69 4.21 4.55
CA LEU A 9 7.64 4.99 5.36
C LEU A 9 8.70 4.10 6.06
N GLY A 10 8.34 2.88 6.44
CA GLY A 10 9.27 1.93 7.05
C GLY A 10 10.43 1.52 6.14
N LYS A 11 10.23 1.50 4.81
CA LYS A 11 11.29 1.18 3.84
C LYS A 11 12.45 2.18 3.92
N ILE A 12 12.17 3.46 4.23
CA ILE A 12 13.20 4.49 4.41
C ILE A 12 14.12 4.14 5.58
N VAL A 13 13.57 3.64 6.69
CA VAL A 13 14.36 3.21 7.84
C VAL A 13 15.22 2.00 7.47
N PHE A 14 14.66 1.03 6.75
CA PHE A 14 15.42 -0.15 6.32
C PHE A 14 16.55 0.20 5.37
N MET A 15 16.32 1.12 4.42
CA MET A 15 17.36 1.62 3.52
C MET A 15 18.49 2.30 4.31
N GLN A 16 18.15 3.14 5.28
CA GLN A 16 19.14 3.83 6.12
C GLN A 16 19.97 2.85 6.98
N ARG A 17 19.38 1.73 7.38
CA ARG A 17 20.02 0.72 8.26
C ARG A 17 20.72 -0.40 7.49
N GLY A 18 20.59 -0.46 6.16
CA GLY A 18 21.13 -1.54 5.33
C GLY A 18 20.35 -2.85 5.42
N TYR A 19 19.09 -2.80 5.89
CA TYR A 19 18.18 -3.96 5.98
C TYR A 19 17.19 -4.02 4.81
N PHE A 20 17.29 -3.11 3.84
CA PHE A 20 16.41 -3.14 2.69
C PHE A 20 16.92 -4.16 1.67
N ILE A 21 16.17 -5.25 1.54
CA ILE A 21 16.52 -6.40 0.68
C ILE A 21 15.50 -6.53 -0.47
N GLY A 22 14.39 -5.80 -0.39
CA GLY A 22 13.38 -5.75 -1.44
C GLY A 22 13.86 -5.06 -2.71
N GLY A 23 13.27 -5.43 -3.84
CA GLY A 23 13.40 -4.66 -5.08
C GLY A 23 12.51 -3.42 -5.06
N PHE A 24 12.79 -2.47 -5.96
CA PHE A 24 11.86 -1.38 -6.29
C PHE A 24 10.85 -1.77 -7.38
N GLU A 25 10.91 -3.03 -7.85
CA GLU A 25 10.08 -3.54 -8.93
C GLU A 25 8.73 -4.04 -8.41
N GLY A 26 7.81 -3.11 -8.23
CA GLY A 26 6.41 -3.42 -7.91
C GLY A 26 6.04 -3.27 -6.43
N PRO A 27 4.75 -3.48 -6.11
CA PRO A 27 4.30 -3.49 -4.73
C PRO A 27 4.90 -4.69 -3.98
N ALA A 28 5.21 -4.52 -2.70
CA ALA A 28 5.80 -5.58 -1.90
C ALA A 28 4.83 -6.77 -1.76
N SER A 29 5.39 -7.98 -1.86
CA SER A 29 4.68 -9.24 -1.65
C SER A 29 4.72 -9.67 -0.18
N LEU A 30 3.91 -10.66 0.19
CA LEU A 30 3.98 -11.22 1.54
C LEU A 30 5.31 -11.94 1.80
N GLU A 31 5.92 -12.48 0.75
CA GLU A 31 7.26 -13.05 0.81
C GLU A 31 8.33 -11.99 1.11
N ASP A 32 8.19 -10.78 0.56
CA ASP A 32 9.09 -9.65 0.87
C ASP A 32 8.97 -9.25 2.34
N LEU A 33 7.74 -9.11 2.86
CA LEU A 33 7.50 -8.82 4.28
C LEU A 33 8.12 -9.90 5.18
N ALA A 34 7.94 -11.18 4.83
CA ALA A 34 8.50 -12.28 5.59
C ALA A 34 10.05 -12.30 5.56
N SER A 35 10.67 -11.81 4.48
CA SER A 35 12.12 -11.62 4.42
C SER A 35 12.57 -10.47 5.33
N GLU A 36 11.91 -9.32 5.25
CA GLU A 36 12.18 -8.18 6.13
C GLU A 36 12.09 -8.54 7.61
N GLU A 37 11.05 -9.29 7.98
CA GLU A 37 10.86 -9.81 9.34
C GLU A 37 11.97 -10.77 9.74
N ARG A 38 12.42 -11.66 8.85
CA ARG A 38 13.53 -12.58 9.13
C ARG A 38 14.84 -11.85 9.38
N ASP A 39 15.11 -10.81 8.59
CA ASP A 39 16.41 -10.16 8.56
C ASP A 39 16.53 -9.00 9.57
N SER A 40 15.42 -8.32 9.88
CA SER A 40 15.39 -7.17 10.79
C SER A 40 14.50 -7.34 12.03
N GLY A 41 13.72 -8.44 12.10
CA GLY A 41 12.78 -8.73 13.19
C GLY A 41 11.40 -8.07 13.06
N ILE A 42 11.18 -7.27 12.00
CA ILE A 42 9.96 -6.51 11.75
C ILE A 42 9.82 -6.21 10.24
N SER A 43 8.61 -6.05 9.73
CA SER A 43 8.34 -5.63 8.35
C SER A 43 8.34 -4.10 8.19
N HIS A 44 8.40 -3.59 6.96
CA HIS A 44 8.33 -2.14 6.72
C HIS A 44 6.95 -1.57 7.11
N ALA A 45 5.89 -2.37 6.98
CA ALA A 45 4.54 -1.98 7.37
C ALA A 45 4.44 -1.78 8.90
N GLU A 46 4.98 -2.74 9.66
CA GLU A 46 5.05 -2.65 11.12
C GLU A 46 5.98 -1.51 11.58
N MET A 47 7.13 -1.32 10.95
CA MET A 47 8.03 -0.19 11.23
C MET A 47 7.36 1.16 10.94
N GLY A 48 6.64 1.27 9.83
CA GLY A 48 5.85 2.47 9.49
C GLY A 48 4.78 2.76 10.53
N ALA A 49 4.03 1.73 10.94
CA ALA A 49 3.01 1.84 11.99
C ALA A 49 3.60 2.26 13.33
N TYR A 50 4.75 1.69 13.73
CA TYR A 50 5.48 2.07 14.93
C TYR A 50 5.89 3.55 14.92
N ILE A 51 6.42 4.04 13.79
CA ILE A 51 6.77 5.48 13.66
C ILE A 51 5.52 6.35 13.79
N ALA A 52 4.43 5.97 13.12
CA ALA A 52 3.16 6.70 13.17
C ALA A 52 2.59 6.78 14.60
N GLU A 53 2.66 5.69 15.36
CA GLU A 53 2.26 5.66 16.77
C GLU A 53 3.15 6.60 17.61
N ARG A 54 4.47 6.56 17.41
CA ARG A 54 5.43 7.44 18.11
C ARG A 54 5.26 8.91 17.77
N TRP A 55 4.73 9.23 16.58
CA TRP A 55 4.34 10.57 16.18
C TRP A 55 2.93 10.98 16.64
N ASN A 56 2.26 10.12 17.42
CA ASN A 56 0.92 10.35 17.95
C ASN A 56 -0.12 10.59 16.83
N LEU A 57 0.03 9.88 15.70
CA LEU A 57 -0.95 9.91 14.62
C LEU A 57 -2.23 9.12 15.02
N PRO A 58 -3.40 9.47 14.46
CA PRO A 58 -4.64 8.75 14.74
C PRO A 58 -4.54 7.23 14.51
N GLU A 59 -5.22 6.45 15.34
CA GLU A 59 -5.20 4.97 15.27
C GLU A 59 -5.59 4.42 13.90
N ALA A 60 -6.51 5.09 13.20
CA ALA A 60 -6.88 4.71 11.83
C ALA A 60 -5.71 4.81 10.82
N ILE A 61 -4.76 5.72 11.05
CA ILE A 61 -3.54 5.83 10.23
C ILE A 61 -2.58 4.70 10.59
N VAL A 62 -2.38 4.44 11.88
CA VAL A 62 -1.52 3.36 12.38
C VAL A 62 -2.01 2.00 11.86
N ASP A 63 -3.31 1.71 11.97
CA ASP A 63 -3.95 0.50 11.46
C ASP A 63 -3.82 0.37 9.93
N GLY A 64 -3.98 1.47 9.20
CA GLY A 64 -3.81 1.49 7.74
C GLY A 64 -2.37 1.21 7.31
N LEU A 65 -1.38 1.77 8.00
CA LEU A 65 0.04 1.49 7.75
C LEU A 65 0.39 0.05 8.13
N MET A 66 -0.11 -0.47 9.24
CA MET A 66 0.16 -1.85 9.66
C MET A 66 -0.36 -2.89 8.66
N ASN A 67 -1.58 -2.67 8.16
CA ASN A 67 -2.34 -3.74 7.51
C ASN A 67 -2.55 -3.54 5.99
N HIS A 68 -1.85 -2.61 5.34
CA HIS A 68 -2.05 -2.37 3.91
C HIS A 68 -1.68 -3.59 3.03
N HIS A 69 -0.69 -4.41 3.42
CA HIS A 69 -0.37 -5.68 2.74
C HIS A 69 -1.30 -6.85 3.11
N LEU A 70 -1.97 -6.75 4.26
CA LEU A 70 -2.88 -7.78 4.77
C LEU A 70 -4.22 -7.18 5.26
N PRO A 71 -5.06 -6.64 4.36
CA PRO A 71 -6.26 -5.89 4.75
C PRO A 71 -7.27 -6.67 5.58
N SER A 72 -7.24 -8.01 5.56
CA SER A 72 -8.08 -8.87 6.41
C SER A 72 -7.81 -8.71 7.91
N LYS A 73 -6.65 -8.19 8.30
CA LYS A 73 -6.32 -7.89 9.71
C LYS A 73 -6.64 -6.45 10.12
N ALA A 74 -6.97 -5.58 9.17
CA ALA A 74 -7.23 -4.17 9.45
C ALA A 74 -8.57 -4.00 10.19
N ARG A 75 -8.61 -3.09 11.17
CA ARG A 75 -9.87 -2.66 11.78
C ARG A 75 -10.71 -1.87 10.79
N ASN A 76 -10.05 -1.05 9.96
CA ASN A 76 -10.68 -0.39 8.82
C ASN A 76 -10.25 -1.07 7.50
N MET A 77 -10.87 -2.22 7.21
CA MET A 77 -10.60 -2.98 5.99
C MET A 77 -10.74 -2.15 4.71
N SER A 78 -11.73 -1.25 4.63
CA SER A 78 -11.92 -0.38 3.45
C SER A 78 -10.71 0.52 3.20
N LEU A 79 -10.11 1.08 4.24
CA LEU A 79 -8.93 1.93 4.13
C LEU A 79 -7.71 1.12 3.70
N ALA A 80 -7.47 -0.03 4.33
CA ALA A 80 -6.36 -0.91 3.97
C ALA A 80 -6.48 -1.42 2.53
N VAL A 81 -7.66 -1.86 2.10
CA VAL A 81 -7.92 -2.27 0.71
C VAL A 81 -7.70 -1.12 -0.27
N THR A 82 -8.13 0.10 0.08
CA THR A 82 -7.92 1.28 -0.78
C THR A 82 -6.43 1.55 -0.99
N VAL A 83 -5.62 1.45 0.06
CA VAL A 83 -4.17 1.67 -0.01
C VAL A 83 -3.48 0.54 -0.77
N HIS A 84 -3.85 -0.72 -0.50
CA HIS A 84 -3.36 -1.89 -1.25
C HIS A 84 -3.55 -1.72 -2.76
N ILE A 85 -4.77 -1.35 -3.17
CA ILE A 85 -5.09 -1.17 -4.59
C ILE A 85 -4.34 0.03 -5.16
N ALA A 86 -4.27 1.15 -4.43
CA ALA A 86 -3.55 2.34 -4.87
C ALA A 86 -2.06 2.04 -5.09
N ASP A 87 -1.45 1.21 -4.22
CA ASP A 87 -0.05 0.80 -4.34
C ASP A 87 0.19 -0.07 -5.59
N VAL A 88 -0.68 -1.07 -5.83
CA VAL A 88 -0.65 -1.88 -7.06
C VAL A 88 -0.77 -0.99 -8.31
N LEU A 89 -1.72 -0.05 -8.31
CA LEU A 89 -1.92 0.87 -9.43
C LEU A 89 -0.71 1.78 -9.66
N ALA A 90 -0.12 2.32 -8.60
CA ALA A 90 1.04 3.21 -8.69
C ALA A 90 2.25 2.51 -9.33
N HIS A 91 2.45 1.23 -8.99
CA HIS A 91 3.55 0.44 -9.52
C HIS A 91 3.29 -0.14 -10.91
N CYS A 92 2.08 -0.61 -11.19
CA CYS A 92 1.77 -1.33 -12.42
C CYS A 92 1.16 -0.43 -13.52
N GLY A 93 0.70 0.78 -13.19
CA GLY A 93 -0.06 1.65 -14.09
C GLY A 93 -1.45 1.11 -14.47
N ARG A 94 -1.83 -0.05 -13.92
CA ARG A 94 -3.11 -0.75 -14.12
C ARG A 94 -3.41 -1.61 -12.90
N LEU A 95 -4.65 -2.06 -12.79
CA LEU A 95 -5.03 -3.00 -11.76
C LEU A 95 -4.51 -4.40 -12.15
N ASP A 96 -3.39 -4.81 -11.56
CA ASP A 96 -2.85 -6.16 -11.75
C ASP A 96 -3.44 -7.11 -10.71
N GLU A 97 -4.43 -7.90 -11.11
CA GLU A 97 -5.11 -8.85 -10.22
C GLU A 97 -4.15 -9.88 -9.59
N SER A 98 -3.02 -10.20 -10.24
CA SER A 98 -2.02 -11.11 -9.67
C SER A 98 -1.28 -10.53 -8.46
N LYS A 99 -1.31 -9.20 -8.29
CA LYS A 99 -0.69 -8.47 -7.18
C LYS A 99 -1.71 -8.05 -6.11
N ILE A 100 -2.99 -8.39 -6.29
CA ILE A 100 -4.05 -8.12 -5.31
C ILE A 100 -4.19 -9.33 -4.39
N ASN A 101 -4.06 -9.13 -3.08
CA ASN A 101 -4.26 -10.23 -2.14
C ASN A 101 -5.74 -10.68 -2.10
N THR A 102 -5.97 -11.92 -1.68
CA THR A 102 -7.30 -12.53 -1.63
C THR A 102 -8.33 -11.70 -0.87
N ALA A 103 -7.92 -11.04 0.22
CA ALA A 103 -8.81 -10.23 1.05
C ALA A 103 -9.31 -8.99 0.29
N ALA A 104 -8.41 -8.28 -0.40
CA ALA A 104 -8.75 -7.14 -1.25
C ALA A 104 -9.57 -7.58 -2.47
N GLY A 105 -9.23 -8.70 -3.11
CA GLY A 105 -10.00 -9.25 -4.23
C GLY A 105 -11.43 -9.62 -3.84
N LYS A 106 -11.59 -10.30 -2.69
CA LYS A 106 -12.91 -10.64 -2.11
C LYS A 106 -13.68 -9.38 -1.73
N TYR A 107 -13.02 -8.41 -1.09
CA TYR A 107 -13.65 -7.14 -0.75
C TYR A 107 -14.18 -6.45 -2.01
N LEU A 108 -13.41 -6.38 -3.09
CA LEU A 108 -13.84 -5.78 -4.36
C LEU A 108 -15.01 -6.52 -5.04
N SER A 109 -15.12 -7.84 -4.88
CA SER A 109 -16.18 -8.64 -5.51
C SER A 109 -17.48 -8.65 -4.70
N GLU A 110 -17.39 -8.67 -3.37
CA GLU A 110 -18.54 -8.77 -2.45
C GLU A 110 -19.10 -7.42 -2.05
N SER A 111 -18.22 -6.46 -1.81
CA SER A 111 -18.70 -5.10 -1.72
C SER A 111 -19.25 -4.78 -3.10
N LYS A 112 -20.42 -4.14 -3.17
CA LYS A 112 -20.86 -3.44 -4.39
C LYS A 112 -19.88 -2.27 -4.73
N ALA A 113 -18.65 -2.30 -4.21
CA ALA A 113 -17.74 -1.17 -4.04
C ALA A 113 -16.61 -1.27 -5.05
N THR A 114 -16.86 -0.62 -6.17
CA THR A 114 -16.75 0.83 -6.03
C THR A 114 -18.10 1.42 -6.46
N SER A 115 -18.56 2.50 -5.84
CA SER A 115 -19.62 3.34 -6.43
C SER A 115 -19.17 3.97 -7.77
N ILE A 116 -18.04 3.52 -8.30
CA ILE A 116 -17.25 4.04 -9.39
C ILE A 116 -17.35 2.98 -10.49
N SER A 117 -17.85 3.34 -11.66
CA SER A 117 -17.86 2.41 -12.79
C SER A 117 -16.42 2.03 -13.18
N ARG A 118 -16.22 0.84 -13.78
CA ARG A 118 -14.91 0.45 -14.35
C ARG A 118 -14.34 1.55 -15.25
N GLU A 119 -15.19 2.20 -16.03
CA GLU A 119 -14.81 3.34 -16.89
C GLU A 119 -14.30 4.54 -16.08
N THR A 120 -15.00 4.92 -15.00
CA THR A 120 -14.58 6.03 -14.15
C THR A 120 -13.27 5.70 -13.43
N PHE A 121 -13.10 4.45 -13.02
CA PHE A 121 -11.86 3.96 -12.42
C PHE A 121 -10.68 4.04 -13.42
N SER A 122 -10.81 3.48 -14.62
CA SER A 122 -9.77 3.54 -15.66
C SER A 122 -9.41 4.98 -16.01
N ARG A 123 -10.40 5.84 -16.23
CA ARG A 123 -10.18 7.27 -16.52
C ARG A 123 -9.45 7.97 -15.37
N THR A 124 -9.74 7.61 -14.12
CA THR A 124 -9.05 8.18 -12.95
C THR A 124 -7.58 7.75 -12.91
N VAL A 125 -7.29 6.47 -13.16
CA VAL A 125 -5.91 5.95 -13.21
C VAL A 125 -5.11 6.62 -14.32
N GLU A 126 -5.67 6.74 -15.53
CA GLU A 126 -5.04 7.45 -16.65
C GLU A 126 -4.75 8.91 -16.31
N ASN A 127 -5.74 9.63 -15.76
CA ASN A 127 -5.58 11.03 -15.36
C ASN A 127 -4.49 11.22 -14.28
N VAL A 128 -4.46 10.36 -13.27
CA VAL A 128 -3.44 10.41 -12.21
C VAL A 128 -2.06 10.12 -12.80
N THR A 129 -1.94 9.08 -13.63
CA THR A 129 -0.69 8.71 -14.30
C THR A 129 -0.15 9.84 -15.14
N GLN A 130 -1.01 10.50 -15.94
CA GLN A 130 -0.60 11.63 -16.77
C GLN A 130 -0.15 12.83 -15.92
N ARG A 131 -0.85 13.14 -14.83
CA ARG A 131 -0.45 14.22 -13.91
C ARG A 131 0.89 13.93 -13.24
N VAL A 132 1.14 12.69 -12.82
CA VAL A 132 2.42 12.30 -12.22
C VAL A 132 3.55 12.46 -13.25
N LYS A 133 3.36 12.02 -14.49
CA LYS A 133 4.35 12.23 -15.57
C LYS A 133 4.67 13.71 -15.76
N THR A 134 3.64 14.56 -15.85
CA THR A 134 3.84 16.02 -15.98
C THR A 134 4.60 16.62 -14.81
N ILE A 135 4.38 16.15 -13.57
CA ILE A 135 5.11 16.64 -12.39
C ILE A 135 6.58 16.18 -12.41
N LEU A 136 6.87 14.98 -12.90
CA LEU A 136 8.23 14.44 -12.94
C LEU A 136 9.06 14.98 -14.12
N GLU A 137 8.41 15.46 -15.17
CA GLU A 137 9.04 16.05 -16.36
C GLU A 137 9.21 17.59 -16.28
N ALA A 138 8.67 18.24 -15.25
CA ALA A 138 8.74 19.69 -15.02
C ALA A 138 9.90 20.07 -14.09
#